data_AF-A0A0M0EEU5-F1
#
_entry.id   AF-A0A0M0EEU5-F1
#
_cell.length_a   1.000
_cell.length_b   1.000
_cell.length_c   1.000
_cell.angle_alpha   90.00
_cell.angle_beta   90.00
_cell.angle_gamma   90.00
#
_symmetry.space_group_name_H-M   'P 1'
#
loop_
_entity.id
_entity.type
_entity.pdbx_description
1 polymer ?
#
loop_
_entity_poly.entity_id
_entity_poly.type
_entity_poly.pdbx_seq_one_letter_code
_entity_poly.pdbx_strand_id
1 'polypeptide(L)'
;MADISTISTTIATALAAALCPDGTASGAVTGRPLVIRRGALTQADLGEAARTLQQGCDFITIADLAESWARVDEPLGRPWRMDAAVPATVHMAVSGVTATVTVDAGAAPSGTVGLRARGLPGVTGDACSLHVATATDTAATIAAAIAAAMPGATCSGAGITLPATAVARAINAGTLSARCVARRQQQVFVITRMVGTHPQAGRDAPGLRRGRCAGADRLADG
;
A
#
# COMPACT_ATOMS: atom_id res chain seq x y z
N MET A 1 1.01 -3.27 8.27
CA MET A 1 1.35 -2.43 9.43
C MET A 1 2.85 -2.33 9.47
N ALA A 2 3.43 -1.14 9.35
CA ALA A 2 4.89 -1.00 9.40
C ALA A 2 5.35 -1.23 10.83
N ASP A 3 6.14 -2.28 11.05
CA ASP A 3 6.79 -2.58 12.32
C ASP A 3 8.22 -2.00 12.33
N ILE A 4 8.91 -2.10 13.46
CA ILE A 4 10.29 -1.60 13.65
C ILE A 4 11.23 -2.23 12.61
N SER A 5 10.99 -3.48 12.25
CA SER A 5 11.79 -4.23 11.28
C SER A 5 11.64 -3.67 9.85
N THR A 6 10.42 -3.29 9.45
CA THR A 6 10.12 -2.65 8.16
C THR A 6 10.74 -1.25 8.09
N ILE A 7 10.64 -0.46 9.16
CA ILE A 7 11.18 0.90 9.20
C ILE A 7 12.72 0.89 9.15
N SER A 8 13.38 0.08 9.97
CA SER A 8 14.85 -0.05 9.95
C SER A 8 15.39 -0.56 8.62
N THR A 9 14.67 -1.47 7.95
CA THR A 9 15.01 -1.92 6.58
C THR A 9 14.85 -0.78 5.58
N THR A 10 13.78 0.00 5.68
CA THR A 10 13.55 1.17 4.80
C THR A 10 14.65 2.23 4.98
N ILE A 11 15.10 2.47 6.21
CA ILE A 11 16.24 3.36 6.50
C ILE A 11 17.53 2.80 5.87
N ALA A 12 17.79 1.49 6.00
CA ALA A 12 18.95 0.86 5.39
C ALA A 12 18.96 1.01 3.86
N THR A 13 17.82 0.78 3.20
CA THR A 13 17.66 0.95 1.76
C THR A 13 17.84 2.39 1.33
N ALA A 14 17.30 3.35 2.09
CA ALA A 14 17.48 4.78 1.81
C ALA A 14 18.96 5.21 1.94
N LEU A 15 19.66 4.71 2.96
CA LEU A 15 21.10 4.95 3.12
C LEU A 15 21.91 4.30 2.01
N ALA A 16 21.57 3.08 1.59
CA ALA A 16 22.22 2.40 0.49
C ALA A 16 22.04 3.17 -0.82
N ALA A 17 20.84 3.67 -1.12
CA ALA A 17 20.59 4.49 -2.30
C ALA A 17 21.35 5.83 -2.28
N ALA A 18 21.49 6.44 -1.10
CA ALA A 18 22.21 7.71 -0.96
C ALA A 18 23.74 7.54 -1.01
N LEU A 19 24.27 6.46 -0.42
CA LEU A 19 25.71 6.23 -0.29
C LEU A 19 26.28 5.41 -1.43
N CYS A 20 25.47 4.59 -2.10
CA CYS A 20 25.85 3.75 -3.23
C CYS A 20 24.88 3.97 -4.40
N PRO A 21 24.92 5.15 -5.07
CA PRO A 21 23.96 5.51 -6.12
C PRO A 21 23.99 4.54 -7.32
N ASP A 22 25.14 3.92 -7.58
CA ASP A 22 25.32 2.93 -8.65
C ASP A 22 24.93 1.50 -8.22
N GLY A 23 24.37 1.34 -7.01
CA GLY A 23 23.92 0.05 -6.47
C GLY A 23 25.04 -0.91 -6.06
N THR A 24 26.31 -0.50 -6.16
CA THR A 24 27.48 -1.34 -5.80
C THR A 24 28.23 -0.77 -4.59
N ALA A 25 28.66 -1.65 -3.69
CA ALA A 25 29.43 -1.26 -2.49
C ALA A 25 30.82 -0.68 -2.83
N SER A 26 31.35 -0.96 -4.02
CA SER A 26 32.61 -0.40 -4.55
C SER A 26 32.46 1.01 -5.14
N GLY A 27 31.23 1.43 -5.47
CA GLY A 27 30.89 2.78 -5.96
C GLY A 27 30.41 3.72 -4.85
N ALA A 28 30.71 3.40 -3.59
CA ALA A 28 30.24 4.19 -2.46
C ALA A 28 30.82 5.62 -2.52
N VAL A 29 30.00 6.63 -2.23
CA VAL A 29 30.38 8.06 -2.21
C VAL A 29 31.52 8.34 -1.21
N THR A 30 31.68 7.47 -0.21
CA THR A 30 32.77 7.50 0.75
C THR A 30 34.13 7.08 0.16
N GLY A 31 34.16 6.55 -1.08
CA GLY A 31 35.36 6.02 -1.73
C GLY A 31 35.91 4.74 -1.09
N ARG A 32 35.16 4.15 -0.15
CA ARG A 32 35.56 2.95 0.60
C ARG A 32 34.42 1.93 0.59
N PRO A 33 34.72 0.62 0.57
CA PRO A 33 33.70 -0.41 0.73
C PRO A 33 32.88 -0.17 2.00
N LEU A 34 31.56 -0.27 1.88
CA LEU A 34 30.62 0.03 2.96
C LEU A 34 29.68 -1.16 3.19
N VAL A 35 29.44 -1.47 4.47
CA VAL A 35 28.43 -2.44 4.90
C VAL A 35 27.35 -1.73 5.73
N ILE A 36 26.09 -1.79 5.28
CA ILE A 36 24.94 -1.21 5.98
C ILE A 36 24.09 -2.37 6.53
N ARG A 37 23.81 -2.38 7.83
CA ARG A 37 23.02 -3.44 8.49
C ARG A 37 22.06 -2.91 9.55
N ARG A 38 21.03 -3.72 9.81
CA ARG A 38 20.09 -3.54 10.92
C ARG A 38 20.62 -4.19 12.19
N GLY A 39 20.39 -3.54 13.33
CA GLY A 39 20.72 -4.03 14.66
C GLY A 39 22.14 -3.67 15.10
N ALA A 40 22.44 -3.95 16.36
CA ALA A 40 23.80 -3.88 16.88
C ALA A 40 24.66 -5.01 16.28
N LEU A 41 25.97 -4.79 16.20
CA LEU A 41 26.91 -5.86 15.85
C LEU A 41 26.88 -6.94 16.93
N THR A 42 26.71 -8.19 16.52
CA THR A 42 26.88 -9.33 17.42
C THR A 42 28.37 -9.57 17.70
N GLN A 43 28.70 -10.40 18.69
CA GLN A 43 30.10 -10.75 18.96
C GLN A 43 30.78 -11.44 17.76
N ALA A 44 30.01 -12.22 16.98
CA ALA A 44 30.48 -12.82 15.73
C ALA A 44 30.79 -11.74 14.68
N ASP A 45 29.90 -10.74 14.56
CA ASP A 45 30.11 -9.60 13.67
C ASP A 45 31.30 -8.75 14.11
N LEU A 46 31.57 -8.61 15.41
CA LEU A 46 32.73 -7.85 15.90
C LEU A 46 34.05 -8.51 15.53
N GLY A 47 34.12 -9.85 15.53
CA GLY A 47 35.31 -10.59 15.08
C GLY A 47 35.59 -10.38 13.59
N GLU A 48 34.56 -10.46 12.75
CA GLU A 48 34.69 -10.19 11.31
C GLU A 48 34.84 -8.70 11.00
N ALA A 49 34.11 -7.82 11.69
CA ALA A 49 34.19 -6.38 11.56
C ALA A 49 35.54 -5.86 12.00
N ALA A 50 36.19 -6.41 13.04
CA ALA A 50 37.56 -6.03 13.38
C ALA A 50 38.54 -6.30 12.23
N ARG A 51 38.43 -7.48 11.59
CA ARG A 51 39.23 -7.83 10.39
C ARG A 51 38.88 -6.95 9.18
N THR A 52 37.59 -6.65 8.98
CA THR A 52 37.07 -5.91 7.83
C THR A 52 37.30 -4.39 7.96
N LEU A 53 37.25 -3.85 9.18
CA LEU A 53 37.63 -2.49 9.56
C LEU A 53 39.14 -2.28 9.37
N GLN A 54 39.96 -3.28 9.72
CA GLN A 54 41.41 -3.26 9.44
C GLN A 54 41.70 -3.28 7.93
N GLN A 55 40.82 -3.88 7.13
CA GLN A 55 40.88 -3.86 5.67
C GLN A 55 40.32 -2.57 5.04
N GLY A 56 39.96 -1.57 5.86
CA GLY A 56 39.52 -0.25 5.39
C GLY A 56 38.06 -0.16 4.96
N CYS A 57 37.22 -1.14 5.31
CA CYS A 57 35.79 -1.12 5.07
C CYS A 57 35.05 -0.43 6.22
N ASP A 58 34.08 0.42 5.88
CA ASP A 58 33.24 1.12 6.86
C ASP A 58 31.96 0.33 7.15
N PHE A 59 31.45 0.44 8.38
CA PHE A 59 30.20 -0.16 8.81
C PHE A 59 29.19 0.91 9.24
N ILE A 60 27.93 0.74 8.85
CA ILE A 60 26.80 1.51 9.35
C ILE A 60 25.80 0.55 9.97
N THR A 61 25.51 0.75 11.24
CA THR A 61 24.50 -0.02 11.98
C THR A 61 23.32 0.85 12.32
N ILE A 62 22.11 0.31 12.16
CA ILE A 62 20.85 0.99 12.47
C ILE A 62 20.19 0.20 13.60
N ALA A 63 20.27 0.72 14.82
CA ALA A 63 19.66 0.11 16.00
C ALA A 63 18.52 0.98 16.51
N ASP A 64 17.46 0.37 17.02
CA ASP A 64 16.45 1.06 17.79
C ASP A 64 17.02 1.42 19.17
N LEU A 65 16.74 2.65 19.64
CA LEU A 65 17.11 3.04 20.99
C LEU A 65 16.12 2.42 21.96
N ALA A 66 16.63 1.58 22.87
CA ALA A 66 15.82 0.99 23.94
C ALA A 66 15.08 2.09 24.71
N GLU A 67 13.83 1.83 25.09
CA GLU A 67 12.98 2.76 25.85
C GLU A 67 12.63 4.09 25.15
N SER A 68 13.07 4.31 23.91
CA SER A 68 12.74 5.53 23.15
C SER A 68 11.34 5.52 22.52
N TRP A 69 10.54 4.51 22.85
CA TRP A 69 9.21 4.35 22.32
C TRP A 69 8.27 5.38 22.94
N ALA A 70 7.59 6.13 22.09
CA ALA A 70 6.50 7.01 22.50
C ALA A 70 5.23 6.66 21.71
N ARG A 71 4.13 6.50 22.44
CA ARG A 71 2.80 6.54 21.83
C ARG A 71 2.54 7.95 21.33
N VAL A 72 2.19 8.07 20.06
CA VAL A 72 1.70 9.34 19.53
C VAL A 72 0.19 9.28 19.57
N ASP A 73 -0.41 10.08 20.43
CA ASP A 73 -1.87 10.13 20.54
C ASP A 73 -2.50 10.66 19.25
N GLU A 74 -3.63 10.08 18.90
CA GLU A 74 -4.39 10.51 17.74
C GLU A 74 -5.14 11.80 18.07
N PRO A 75 -5.25 12.75 17.12
CA PRO A 75 -6.03 13.96 17.35
C PRO A 75 -7.52 13.60 17.55
N LEU A 76 -8.01 13.87 18.78
CA LEU A 76 -9.42 13.94 19.21
C LEU A 76 -10.44 13.08 18.42
N GLY A 77 -10.27 11.76 18.47
CA GLY A 77 -11.38 10.81 18.28
C GLY A 77 -11.96 10.68 16.87
N ARG A 78 -11.22 11.09 15.81
CA ARG A 78 -11.62 10.82 14.41
C ARG A 78 -10.61 9.93 13.70
N PRO A 79 -10.49 8.64 14.11
CA PRO A 79 -9.51 7.73 13.53
C PRO A 79 -9.89 7.35 12.08
N TRP A 80 -11.18 7.40 11.76
CA TRP A 80 -11.72 7.16 10.43
C TRP A 80 -11.59 8.39 9.55
N ARG A 81 -10.84 8.25 8.46
CA ARG A 81 -10.82 9.22 7.36
C ARG A 81 -11.52 8.60 6.17
N MET A 82 -12.52 9.32 5.69
CA MET A 82 -13.19 9.03 4.43
C MET A 82 -12.30 9.52 3.28
N ASP A 83 -12.03 8.64 2.33
CA ASP A 83 -11.38 8.99 1.06
C ASP A 83 -12.43 9.46 0.04
N ALA A 84 -11.97 9.78 -1.17
CA ALA A 84 -12.83 10.23 -2.25
C ALA A 84 -13.97 9.23 -2.49
N ALA A 85 -15.20 9.76 -2.54
CA ALA A 85 -16.38 8.98 -2.92
C ALA A 85 -16.27 8.58 -4.39
N VAL A 86 -16.56 7.32 -4.70
CA VAL A 86 -16.70 6.83 -6.06
C VAL A 86 -18.20 6.76 -6.36
N PRO A 87 -18.69 7.50 -7.38
CA PRO A 87 -20.09 7.42 -7.77
C PRO A 87 -20.44 5.99 -8.23
N ALA A 88 -21.68 5.58 -8.00
CA ALA A 88 -22.19 4.32 -8.54
C ALA A 88 -22.43 4.47 -10.05
N THR A 89 -21.95 3.51 -10.83
CA THR A 89 -22.23 3.36 -12.27
C THR A 89 -23.17 2.19 -12.54
N VAL A 90 -23.46 1.40 -11.50
CA VAL A 90 -24.47 0.35 -11.53
C VAL A 90 -25.72 0.85 -10.82
N HIS A 91 -26.86 0.63 -11.49
CA HIS A 91 -28.16 1.03 -11.00
C HIS A 91 -29.13 -0.14 -11.09
N MET A 92 -30.06 -0.16 -10.15
CA MET A 92 -31.15 -1.11 -10.14
C MET A 92 -32.48 -0.39 -10.00
N ALA A 93 -33.44 -0.83 -10.79
CA ALA A 93 -34.82 -0.37 -10.78
C ALA A 93 -35.76 -1.55 -10.54
N VAL A 94 -36.90 -1.29 -9.90
CA VAL A 94 -37.96 -2.29 -9.67
C VAL A 94 -39.23 -1.80 -10.34
N SER A 95 -39.85 -2.67 -11.14
CA SER A 95 -41.16 -2.46 -11.75
C SER A 95 -42.03 -3.70 -11.49
N GLY A 96 -43.03 -3.55 -10.62
CA GLY A 96 -43.83 -4.67 -10.15
C GLY A 96 -42.98 -5.74 -9.47
N VAL A 97 -42.99 -6.94 -10.02
CA VAL A 97 -42.25 -8.11 -9.50
C VAL A 97 -40.87 -8.27 -10.15
N THR A 98 -40.52 -7.40 -11.09
CA THR A 98 -39.26 -7.49 -11.85
C THR A 98 -38.30 -6.39 -11.40
N ALA A 99 -37.10 -6.77 -11.00
CA ALA A 99 -35.98 -5.85 -10.83
C ALA A 99 -35.05 -5.95 -12.03
N THR A 100 -34.48 -4.83 -12.47
CA THR A 100 -33.52 -4.79 -13.59
C THR A 100 -32.26 -4.10 -13.14
N VAL A 101 -31.12 -4.74 -13.39
CA VAL A 101 -29.79 -4.18 -13.18
C VAL A 101 -29.32 -3.51 -14.48
N THR A 102 -28.72 -2.34 -14.36
CA THR A 102 -28.17 -1.56 -15.47
C THR A 102 -26.78 -1.06 -15.09
N VAL A 103 -25.89 -1.00 -16.07
CA VAL A 103 -24.56 -0.41 -15.93
C VAL A 103 -24.49 0.73 -16.94
N ASP A 104 -23.99 1.88 -16.50
CA ASP A 104 -23.83 3.05 -17.35
C ASP A 104 -22.97 2.74 -18.59
N ALA A 105 -23.41 3.23 -19.75
CA ALA A 105 -22.74 2.95 -21.01
C ALA A 105 -21.30 3.46 -21.01
N GLY A 106 -20.34 2.57 -21.29
CA GLY A 106 -18.92 2.90 -21.35
C GLY A 106 -18.24 3.10 -19.99
N ALA A 107 -18.96 2.89 -18.88
CA ALA A 107 -18.39 2.97 -17.54
C ALA A 107 -17.97 1.59 -17.03
N ALA A 108 -16.91 1.54 -16.21
CA ALA A 108 -16.59 0.35 -15.45
C ALA A 108 -17.60 0.19 -14.29
N PRO A 109 -18.13 -1.02 -14.02
CA PRO A 109 -19.07 -1.24 -12.93
C PRO A 109 -18.46 -0.87 -11.57
N SER A 110 -19.17 -0.01 -10.83
CA SER A 110 -18.83 0.43 -9.48
C SER A 110 -20.09 0.77 -8.68
N GLY A 111 -19.97 0.70 -7.36
CA GLY A 111 -21.09 0.95 -6.45
C GLY A 111 -21.62 -0.33 -5.80
N THR A 112 -22.61 -0.14 -4.94
CA THR A 112 -23.36 -1.21 -4.29
C THR A 112 -24.81 -1.14 -4.76
N VAL A 113 -25.31 -2.26 -5.26
CA VAL A 113 -26.73 -2.41 -5.66
C VAL A 113 -27.36 -3.59 -4.95
N GLY A 114 -28.65 -3.54 -4.70
CA GLY A 114 -29.32 -4.67 -4.05
C GLY A 114 -30.80 -4.50 -3.77
N LEU A 115 -31.48 -5.60 -3.51
CA LEU A 115 -32.92 -5.65 -3.31
C LEU A 115 -33.25 -5.83 -1.84
N ARG A 116 -34.20 -5.03 -1.35
CA ARG A 116 -34.95 -5.33 -0.14
C ARG A 116 -36.35 -5.77 -0.52
N ALA A 117 -36.76 -6.98 -0.15
CA ALA A 117 -38.05 -7.55 -0.50
C ALA A 117 -38.77 -8.13 0.72
N ARG A 118 -40.10 -8.00 0.75
CA ARG A 118 -41.02 -8.66 1.69
C ARG A 118 -41.87 -9.68 0.95
N GLY A 119 -42.42 -10.67 1.66
CA GLY A 119 -43.35 -11.64 1.08
C GLY A 119 -42.68 -12.75 0.26
N LEU A 120 -41.39 -13.00 0.52
CA LEU A 120 -40.67 -14.12 -0.06
C LEU A 120 -41.03 -15.45 0.64
N PRO A 121 -41.04 -16.58 -0.09
CA PRO A 121 -41.28 -17.90 0.49
C PRO A 121 -40.31 -18.22 1.63
N GLY A 122 -40.84 -18.61 2.78
CA GLY A 122 -40.02 -19.04 3.92
C GLY A 122 -39.28 -17.94 4.68
N VAL A 123 -39.51 -16.65 4.35
CA VAL A 123 -38.90 -15.52 5.05
C VAL A 123 -39.98 -14.77 5.86
N THR A 124 -39.78 -14.71 7.17
CA THR A 124 -40.58 -13.85 8.06
C THR A 124 -39.98 -12.44 8.11
N GLY A 125 -40.60 -11.49 7.41
CA GLY A 125 -40.17 -10.09 7.38
C GLY A 125 -39.47 -9.68 6.08
N ASP A 126 -38.38 -8.91 6.21
CA ASP A 126 -37.67 -8.30 5.08
C ASP A 126 -36.41 -9.08 4.78
N ALA A 127 -36.28 -9.59 3.56
CA ALA A 127 -35.02 -10.07 3.03
C ALA A 127 -34.28 -8.92 2.35
N CYS A 128 -32.96 -8.89 2.51
CA CYS A 128 -32.08 -7.95 1.83
C CYS A 128 -30.93 -8.70 1.19
N SER A 129 -30.67 -8.44 -0.09
CA SER A 129 -29.54 -8.97 -0.85
C SER A 129 -28.81 -7.81 -1.49
N LEU A 130 -27.52 -7.68 -1.20
CA LEU A 130 -26.65 -6.60 -1.69
C LEU A 130 -25.46 -7.21 -2.44
N HIS A 131 -25.05 -6.56 -3.53
CA HIS A 131 -23.85 -6.88 -4.30
C HIS A 131 -23.00 -5.62 -4.46
N VAL A 132 -21.70 -5.75 -4.18
CA VAL A 132 -20.71 -4.71 -4.42
C VAL A 132 -20.09 -4.97 -5.78
N ALA A 133 -20.32 -4.07 -6.74
CA ALA A 133 -19.86 -4.24 -8.11
C ALA A 133 -18.33 -4.08 -8.20
N THR A 134 -17.72 -4.98 -8.96
CA THR A 134 -16.30 -4.97 -9.32
C THR A 134 -16.15 -4.71 -10.82
N ALA A 135 -14.95 -4.31 -11.26
CA ALA A 135 -14.71 -3.99 -12.67
C ALA A 135 -14.95 -5.17 -13.64
N THR A 136 -14.96 -6.41 -13.14
CA THR A 136 -15.22 -7.63 -13.91
C THR A 136 -16.69 -8.03 -13.94
N ASP A 137 -17.54 -7.36 -13.15
CA ASP A 137 -18.95 -7.67 -13.12
C ASP A 137 -19.69 -7.21 -14.37
N THR A 138 -20.79 -7.89 -14.67
CA THR A 138 -21.75 -7.48 -15.70
C THR A 138 -23.12 -7.35 -15.05
N ALA A 139 -24.05 -6.65 -15.69
CA ALA A 139 -25.43 -6.57 -15.19
C ALA A 139 -26.04 -7.97 -14.94
N ALA A 140 -25.67 -8.96 -15.76
CA ALA A 140 -26.14 -10.34 -15.61
C ALA A 140 -25.51 -11.07 -14.41
N THR A 141 -24.19 -10.93 -14.19
CA THR A 141 -23.54 -11.58 -13.04
C THR A 141 -24.03 -11.00 -11.71
N ILE A 142 -24.25 -9.68 -11.68
CA ILE A 142 -24.82 -8.98 -10.52
C ILE A 142 -26.26 -9.46 -10.26
N ALA A 143 -27.09 -9.50 -11.30
CA ALA A 143 -28.48 -9.97 -11.17
C ALA A 143 -28.56 -11.41 -10.66
N ALA A 144 -27.70 -12.29 -11.18
CA ALA A 144 -27.62 -13.68 -10.74
C ALA A 144 -27.19 -13.82 -9.28
N ALA A 145 -26.18 -13.07 -8.85
CA ALA A 145 -25.70 -13.07 -7.46
C ALA A 145 -26.79 -12.61 -6.48
N ILE A 146 -27.50 -11.52 -6.81
CA ILE A 146 -28.58 -10.99 -5.98
C ILE A 146 -29.74 -11.99 -5.89
N ALA A 147 -30.15 -12.57 -7.02
CA ALA A 147 -31.25 -13.53 -7.09
C ALA A 147 -30.95 -14.83 -6.33
N ALA A 148 -29.71 -15.34 -6.39
CA ALA A 148 -29.30 -16.55 -5.68
C ALA A 148 -29.46 -16.45 -4.16
N ALA A 149 -29.34 -15.24 -3.60
CA ALA A 149 -29.52 -14.99 -2.17
C ALA A 149 -30.99 -14.70 -1.78
N MET A 150 -31.93 -14.66 -2.74
CA MET A 150 -33.35 -14.40 -2.49
C MET A 150 -34.22 -15.65 -2.75
N PRO A 151 -34.87 -16.21 -1.71
CA PRO A 151 -35.73 -17.38 -1.89
C PRO A 151 -36.85 -17.16 -2.92
N GLY A 152 -36.95 -18.05 -3.89
CA GLY A 152 -37.98 -18.00 -4.94
C GLY A 152 -37.75 -16.94 -6.03
N ALA A 153 -36.65 -16.19 -5.97
CA ALA A 153 -36.25 -15.30 -7.05
C ALA A 153 -35.62 -16.11 -8.20
N THR A 154 -35.82 -15.65 -9.43
CA THR A 154 -35.17 -16.19 -10.62
C THR A 154 -34.48 -15.06 -11.37
N CYS A 155 -33.42 -15.36 -12.12
CA CYS A 155 -32.71 -14.37 -12.92
C CYS A 155 -32.70 -14.78 -14.40
N SER A 156 -32.74 -13.78 -15.28
CA SER A 156 -32.55 -13.93 -16.72
C SER A 156 -31.87 -12.69 -17.27
N GLY A 157 -30.65 -12.83 -17.76
CA GLY A 157 -29.80 -11.70 -18.13
C GLY A 157 -29.66 -10.73 -16.95
N ALA A 158 -29.97 -9.45 -17.19
CA ALA A 158 -29.94 -8.41 -16.16
C ALA A 158 -31.23 -8.29 -15.33
N GLY A 159 -32.24 -9.11 -15.63
CA GLY A 159 -33.54 -9.10 -14.95
C GLY A 159 -33.60 -10.12 -13.80
N ILE A 160 -34.19 -9.72 -12.69
CA ILE A 160 -34.53 -10.57 -11.55
C ILE A 160 -36.06 -10.59 -11.45
N THR A 161 -36.66 -11.77 -11.50
CA THR A 161 -38.10 -11.96 -11.31
C THR A 161 -38.34 -12.51 -9.92
N LEU A 162 -39.11 -11.77 -9.13
CA LEU A 162 -39.52 -12.15 -7.79
C LEU A 162 -40.88 -12.87 -7.80
N PRO A 163 -41.20 -13.64 -6.75
CA PRO A 163 -42.53 -14.20 -6.57
C PRO A 163 -43.62 -13.12 -6.61
N ALA A 164 -44.82 -13.46 -7.10
CA ALA A 164 -45.93 -12.52 -7.21
C ALA A 164 -46.41 -11.93 -5.87
N THR A 165 -46.13 -12.63 -4.77
CA THR A 165 -46.41 -12.18 -3.40
C THR A 165 -45.38 -11.17 -2.87
N ALA A 166 -44.28 -10.97 -3.60
CA ALA A 166 -43.18 -10.17 -3.13
C ALA A 166 -43.35 -8.68 -3.47
N VAL A 167 -43.01 -7.83 -2.51
CA VAL A 167 -42.90 -6.38 -2.71
C VAL A 167 -41.44 -5.99 -2.51
N ALA A 168 -40.83 -5.39 -3.53
CA ALA A 168 -39.41 -5.09 -3.52
C ALA A 168 -39.09 -3.60 -3.69
N ARG A 169 -37.95 -3.21 -3.14
CA ARG A 169 -37.37 -1.88 -3.27
C ARG A 169 -35.91 -1.99 -3.67
N ALA A 170 -35.51 -1.23 -4.68
CA ALA A 170 -34.12 -1.12 -5.09
C ALA A 170 -33.30 -0.32 -4.06
N ILE A 171 -32.05 -0.73 -3.90
CA ILE A 171 -31.00 -0.04 -3.16
C ILE A 171 -29.89 0.25 -4.17
N ASN A 172 -29.52 1.53 -4.28
CA ASN A 172 -28.41 2.00 -5.11
C ASN A 172 -27.54 2.91 -4.24
N ALA A 173 -26.25 2.61 -4.12
CA ALA A 173 -25.32 3.39 -3.32
C ALA A 173 -23.95 3.46 -3.99
N GLY A 174 -23.30 4.62 -3.92
CA GLY A 174 -21.88 4.74 -4.27
C GLY A 174 -21.00 4.03 -3.25
N THR A 175 -19.72 3.88 -3.57
CA THR A 175 -18.72 3.34 -2.64
C THR A 175 -17.84 4.44 -2.08
N LEU A 176 -17.42 4.27 -0.84
CA LEU A 176 -16.46 5.15 -0.20
C LEU A 176 -15.46 4.30 0.57
N SER A 177 -14.17 4.51 0.30
CA SER A 177 -13.11 3.89 1.08
C SER A 177 -12.91 4.68 2.36
N ALA A 178 -12.87 4.00 3.50
CA ALA A 178 -12.55 4.61 4.78
C ALA A 178 -11.28 3.95 5.32
N ARG A 179 -10.32 4.76 5.75
CA ARG A 179 -9.11 4.29 6.43
C ARG A 179 -9.18 4.64 7.91
N CYS A 180 -8.79 3.70 8.75
CA CYS A 180 -8.62 3.90 10.17
C CYS A 180 -7.13 3.79 10.52
N VAL A 181 -6.54 4.84 11.08
CA VAL A 181 -5.23 4.69 11.73
C VAL A 181 -5.50 4.05 13.08
N ALA A 182 -5.07 2.80 13.26
CA ALA A 182 -5.34 2.05 14.49
C ALA A 182 -4.33 2.38 15.61
N ARG A 183 -3.14 2.84 15.23
CA ARG A 183 -2.06 3.20 16.16
C ARG A 183 -1.03 4.09 15.47
N ARG A 184 -0.56 5.11 16.19
CA ARG A 184 0.65 5.85 15.83
C ARG A 184 1.70 5.70 16.93
N GLN A 185 2.91 5.37 16.52
CA GLN A 185 4.05 5.17 17.41
C GLN A 185 5.24 5.95 16.86
N GLN A 186 6.06 6.45 17.77
CA GLN A 186 7.36 7.02 17.49
C GLN A 186 8.41 6.12 18.13
N GLN A 187 9.47 5.85 17.37
CA GLN A 187 10.63 5.08 17.80
C GLN A 187 11.87 5.85 17.35
N VAL A 188 12.84 6.05 18.25
CA VAL A 188 14.12 6.64 17.88
C VAL A 188 15.04 5.52 17.39
N PHE A 189 15.70 5.77 16.27
CA PHE A 189 16.75 4.92 15.72
C PHE A 189 18.08 5.64 15.86
N VAL A 190 19.10 4.92 16.35
CA VAL A 190 20.48 5.36 16.38
C VAL A 190 21.19 4.76 15.17
N ILE A 191 21.79 5.64 14.38
CA ILE A 191 22.62 5.26 13.24
C ILE A 191 24.07 5.49 13.65
N THR A 192 24.83 4.40 13.77
CA THR A 192 26.24 4.45 14.15
C THR A 192 27.09 4.11 12.94
N ARG A 193 28.05 4.96 12.61
CA ARG A 193 29.09 4.68 11.62
C ARG A 193 30.39 4.34 12.32
N MET A 194 30.94 3.18 11.99
CA MET A 194 32.28 2.76 12.37
C MET A 194 33.17 2.88 11.15
N VAL A 195 34.24 3.67 11.29
CA VAL A 195 35.19 3.93 10.20
C VAL A 195 36.39 3.03 10.38
N GLY A 196 36.78 2.31 9.33
CA GLY A 196 37.97 1.48 9.34
C GLY A 196 39.23 2.32 9.61
N THR A 197 40.07 1.87 10.54
CA THR A 197 41.35 2.51 10.85
C THR A 197 42.37 2.17 9.77
N HIS A 198 42.35 2.92 8.67
CA HIS A 198 43.51 3.05 7.79
C HIS A 198 44.13 4.44 8.02
N PRO A 199 45.47 4.58 8.11
CA PRO A 199 46.11 5.87 8.34
C PRO A 199 45.71 6.88 7.26
N GLN A 200 45.12 7.99 7.69
CA GLN A 200 45.08 9.34 7.09
C GLN A 200 44.53 9.55 5.65
N ALA A 201 44.37 8.56 4.78
CA ALA A 201 44.08 8.81 3.35
C ALA A 201 42.61 9.12 2.97
N GLY A 202 41.70 9.39 3.93
CA GLY A 202 40.28 9.58 3.58
C GLY A 202 39.45 10.45 4.52
N ARG A 203 40.05 11.14 5.50
CA ARG A 203 39.31 12.11 6.32
C ARG A 203 39.09 13.46 5.62
N ASP A 204 39.94 13.81 4.66
CA ASP A 204 40.02 15.18 4.12
C ASP A 204 39.61 15.29 2.63
N ALA A 205 38.46 14.71 2.26
CA ALA A 205 37.87 15.01 0.94
C ALA A 205 36.36 15.31 0.97
N PRO A 206 35.85 16.25 1.80
CA PRO A 206 34.60 16.90 1.47
C PRO A 206 34.89 18.02 0.45
N GLY A 207 34.83 17.71 -0.84
CA GLY A 207 34.74 18.73 -1.89
C GLY A 207 35.82 18.67 -2.98
N LEU A 208 35.65 17.76 -3.95
CA LEU A 208 36.20 17.95 -5.29
C LEU A 208 35.29 17.28 -6.33
N ARG A 209 34.01 17.66 -6.33
CA ARG A 209 33.20 17.64 -7.54
C ARG A 209 33.24 19.04 -8.17
N ARG A 210 34.42 19.49 -8.60
CA ARG A 210 34.51 20.54 -9.61
C ARG A 210 34.37 19.85 -10.96
N GLY A 211 33.25 20.12 -11.61
CA GLY A 211 32.97 19.65 -12.95
C GLY A 211 34.14 19.93 -13.88
N ARG A 212 34.59 18.88 -14.55
CA ARG A 212 35.15 19.00 -15.89
C ARG A 212 34.56 17.84 -16.68
N CYS A 213 33.40 18.10 -17.28
CA CYS A 213 32.96 17.35 -18.45
C CYS A 213 34.01 17.61 -19.53
N ALA A 214 35.02 16.76 -19.63
CA ALA A 214 35.78 16.64 -20.86
C ALA A 214 34.91 15.79 -21.80
N GLY A 215 34.02 16.47 -22.50
CA GLY A 215 33.32 15.89 -23.65
C GLY A 215 34.36 15.56 -24.71
N ALA A 216 34.49 14.28 -25.01
CA ALA A 216 34.95 13.84 -26.30
C ALA A 216 33.77 14.01 -27.26
N ASP A 217 33.85 14.95 -28.21
CA ASP A 217 33.58 14.67 -29.62
C ASP A 217 33.83 15.90 -30.54
N ARG A 218 34.73 15.65 -31.50
CA ARG A 218 34.79 16.09 -32.93
C ARG A 218 34.38 17.51 -33.35
N LEU A 219 35.27 18.17 -34.12
CA LEU A 219 35.18 18.30 -35.59
C LEU A 219 36.36 19.12 -36.16
N ALA A 220 36.59 18.91 -37.46
CA ALA A 220 37.68 19.39 -38.30
C ALA A 220 37.76 20.93 -38.46
N ASP A 221 38.98 21.44 -38.69
CA ASP A 221 39.37 22.19 -39.91
C ASP A 221 40.76 22.83 -39.72
N GLY A 222 41.66 22.61 -40.70
CA GLY A 222 43.00 23.20 -40.77
C GLY A 222 44.07 22.22 -41.24
#